data_AF-A0A2T5GMN1-F1
#
_entry.id   AF-A0A2T5GMN1-F1
#
_cell.length_a   1.000
_cell.length_b   1.000
_cell.length_c   1.000
_cell.angle_alpha   90.00
_cell.angle_beta   90.00
_cell.angle_gamma   90.00
#
_symmetry.space_group_name_H-M   'P 1'
#
loop_
_entity.id
_entity.type
_entity.pdbx_description
1 polymer ?
#
loop_
_entity_poly.entity_id
_entity_poly.type
_entity_poly.pdbx_seq_one_letter_code
_entity_poly.pdbx_strand_id
1 'polypeptide(L)' 'MADPNERIHISTEEARAGSTPHMTRYILVISLVLIIAILGFLIIR' A
#
# COMPACT_ATOMS: atom_id res chain seq x y z
N MET A 1 -34.80 -1.16 15.97
CA MET A 1 -35.18 -1.86 14.72
C MET A 1 -34.23 -1.35 13.66
N ALA A 2 -33.25 -2.15 13.23
CA ALA A 2 -32.32 -1.77 12.18
C ALA A 2 -32.94 -2.16 10.83
N ASP A 3 -33.04 -1.19 9.92
CA ASP A 3 -33.65 -1.37 8.60
C ASP A 3 -32.77 -2.27 7.72
N PRO A 4 -33.30 -3.37 7.13
CA PRO A 4 -32.51 -4.30 6.33
C PRO A 4 -32.13 -3.77 4.93
N ASN A 5 -32.49 -2.54 4.57
CA ASN A 5 -32.22 -1.94 3.25
C ASN A 5 -31.14 -0.84 3.26
N GLU A 6 -30.40 -0.69 4.37
CA GLU A 6 -29.27 0.24 4.41
C GLU A 6 -28.09 -0.33 3.62
N ARG A 7 -28.10 -0.12 2.29
CA ARG A 7 -27.01 -0.49 1.40
C ARG A 7 -25.76 0.30 1.79
N ILE A 8 -24.87 -0.35 2.54
CA ILE A 8 -23.54 0.14 2.88
C ILE A 8 -22.81 0.47 1.56
N HIS A 9 -22.82 1.74 1.17
CA HIS A 9 -22.04 2.25 0.05
C HIS A 9 -20.59 2.40 0.53
N ILE A 10 -19.86 1.28 0.56
CA ILE A 10 -18.39 1.35 0.59
C ILE A 10 -17.91 1.73 -0.80
N SER A 11 -17.01 2.69 -0.87
CA SER A 11 -16.37 3.06 -2.14
C SER A 11 -15.63 1.84 -2.72
N THR A 12 -15.61 1.69 -4.04
CA THR A 12 -14.92 0.56 -4.70
C THR A 12 -13.44 0.46 -4.29
N GLU A 13 -12.83 1.60 -3.95
CA GLU A 13 -11.50 1.72 -3.38
C GLU A 13 -11.37 0.98 -2.04
N GLU A 14 -12.30 1.19 -1.10
CA GLU A 14 -12.32 0.49 0.20
C GLU A 14 -12.57 -1.01 0.04
N ALA A 15 -13.36 -1.41 -0.96
CA ALA A 15 -13.68 -2.81 -1.22
C ALA A 15 -12.49 -3.63 -1.76
N ARG A 16 -11.51 -2.99 -2.43
CA ARG A 16 -10.33 -3.67 -3.00
C ARG A 16 -9.01 -3.38 -2.28
N ALA A 17 -8.83 -2.17 -1.75
CA ALA A 17 -7.57 -1.73 -1.16
C ALA A 17 -7.55 -1.82 0.37
N GLY A 18 -8.71 -2.03 1.02
CA GLY A 18 -8.82 -2.06 2.47
C GLY A 18 -8.33 -0.76 3.13
N SER A 19 -8.01 -0.83 4.42
CA SER A 19 -7.61 0.31 5.27
C SER A 19 -6.24 0.93 4.93
N THR A 20 -5.52 0.41 3.92
CA THR A 20 -4.15 0.86 3.59
C THR A 20 -3.93 1.14 2.10
N PRO A 21 -4.74 2.03 1.50
CA PRO A 21 -4.50 2.45 0.13
C PRO A 21 -3.09 3.06 -0.01
N HIS A 22 -2.38 2.73 -1.08
CA HIS A 22 -1.02 3.19 -1.42
C HIS A 22 0.15 2.58 -0.63
N MET A 23 -0.06 1.79 0.42
CA MET A 23 1.06 1.22 1.21
C MET A 23 2.06 0.43 0.35
N THR A 24 1.56 -0.41 -0.57
CA THR A 24 2.40 -1.17 -1.50
C THR A 24 3.33 -0.28 -2.31
N ARG A 25 2.84 0.89 -2.76
CA ARG A 25 3.64 1.82 -3.56
C ARG A 25 4.81 2.38 -2.75
N TYR A 26 4.58 2.76 -1.49
CA TYR A 26 5.63 3.27 -0.62
C TYR A 26 6.68 2.22 -0.28
N ILE A 27 6.25 1.00 0.07
CA ILE A 27 7.16 -0.10 0.41
C ILE A 27 8.05 -0.45 -0.79
N LEU A 28 7.48 -0.54 -1.99
CA LEU A 28 8.22 -0.86 -3.21
C LEU A 28 9.31 0.19 -3.48
N VAL A 29 8.95 1.48 -3.47
CA VAL A 29 9.91 2.55 -3.76
C VAL A 29 11.01 2.63 -2.71
N ILE A 30 10.65 2.58 -1.42
CA ILE A 30 11.63 2.65 -0.33
C ILE A 30 12.58 1.46 -0.40
N SER A 31 12.06 0.24 -0.57
CA SER A 31 12.88 -0.97 -0.61
C SER A 31 13.82 -0.98 -1.80
N LEU A 32 13.34 -0.55 -2.97
CA LEU A 32 14.17 -0.45 -4.17
C LEU A 32 15.34 0.51 -3.98
N VAL A 33 15.08 1.72 -3.44
CA VAL A 33 16.14 2.70 -3.13
C VAL A 33 17.13 2.13 -2.12
N LEU A 34 16.65 1.43 -1.10
CA LEU A 34 17.51 0.82 -0.08
C LEU A 34 18.46 -0.22 -0.69
N ILE A 35 17.94 -1.12 -1.54
CA ILE A 35 18.73 -2.15 -2.21
C ILE A 35 19.80 -1.51 -3.10
N ILE A 36 19.44 -0.50 -3.90
CA ILE A 36 20.39 0.21 -4.76
C ILE A 36 21.49 0.85 -3.91
N ALA A 37 21.14 1.50 -2.79
CA ALA A 37 22.11 2.12 -1.90
C ALA A 37 23.06 1.10 -1.26
N ILE A 38 22.53 -0.03 -0.79
CA ILE A 38 23.33 -1.10 -0.18
C ILE A 38 24.26 -1.74 -1.21
N LEU A 39 23.75 -2.09 -2.39
CA LEU A 39 24.56 -2.69 -3.46
C LEU A 39 25.60 -1.71 -3.99
N GLY A 40 25.23 -0.43 -4.16
CA GLY A 40 26.16 0.62 -4.54
C GLY A 40 27.27 0.78 -3.52
N PHE A 41 26.94 0.82 -2.22
CA PHE A 41 27.92 0.86 -1.15
C PHE A 41 28.84 -0.37 -1.15
N LEU A 42 28.27 -1.57 -1.31
CA LEU A 42 29.03 -2.82 -1.32
C LEU A 42 30.01 -2.91 -2.51
N ILE A 43 29.62 -2.38 -3.68
CA ILE A 43 30.47 -2.43 -4.89
C ILE A 43 31.54 -1.34 -4.86
N ILE A 44 31.23 -0.16 -4.33
CA ILE A 44 32.14 1.01 -4.37
C ILE A 44 33.17 1.00 -3.22
N ARG A 45 32.86 0.34 -2.11
CA ARG A 45 33.73 0.26 -0.92
C ARG A 45 34.70 -0.93 -1.01
#